data_AF-A0A7Z9Y9Q6-F1
#
_entry.id   AF-A0A7Z9Y9Q6-F1
#
_cell.length_a   1.000
_cell.length_b   1.000
_cell.length_c   1.000
_cell.angle_alpha   90.00
_cell.angle_beta   90.00
_cell.angle_gamma   90.00
#
_symmetry.space_group_name_H-M   'P 1'
#
loop_
_entity.id
_entity.type
_entity.pdbx_description
1 polymer ?
#
loop_
_entity_poly.entity_id
_entity_poly.type
_entity_poly.pdbx_seq_one_letter_code
_entity_poly.pdbx_strand_id
1 'polypeptide(L)'
;MKVYLKPIILIMWVVLRAVVTSSGADHLSGSKLGIHLIGRYTPAARKVIAAGPRVIKVFDLDGDMIEAMRDYKSRYPRGKVVLRIYNQLRYDRDSDPVKSAEDYWLRGLKPHIDRLSEEERKLIDYLEGPNECEAYPAWDSTETARWFAAFWAHLARIISRNGFKPCAGSIPVGNPPGTIREMEAKIEAFLPALEEVKRLGGAWSYHSYSLDYTTDLKVERWTSLRYRIFYDYLRRRHPHLADLPLILTEGGIDRRGDPD
;
A
#
# COMPACT_ATOMS: atom_id res chain seq x y z
N MET A 1 -36.17 39.35 66.15
CA MET A 1 -36.57 38.49 65.00
C MET A 1 -35.30 38.20 64.21
N LYS A 2 -34.78 36.97 64.26
CA LYS A 2 -33.52 36.57 63.62
C LYS A 2 -33.74 36.42 62.12
N VAL A 3 -32.91 37.08 61.30
CA VAL A 3 -32.72 36.69 59.90
C VAL A 3 -31.22 36.64 59.65
N TYR A 4 -30.70 35.41 59.59
CA TYR A 4 -29.33 35.11 59.20
C TYR A 4 -29.25 35.12 57.65
N LEU A 5 -28.55 36.09 57.07
CA LEU A 5 -28.09 35.97 55.69
C LEU A 5 -26.76 35.19 55.69
N LYS A 6 -26.78 34.00 55.09
CA LYS A 6 -25.57 33.22 54.81
C LYS A 6 -24.82 33.85 53.63
N PRO A 7 -23.48 33.89 53.63
CA PRO A 7 -22.69 34.31 52.48
C PRO A 7 -22.71 33.21 51.40
N ILE A 8 -23.10 33.58 50.19
CA ILE A 8 -22.97 32.74 49.00
C ILE A 8 -21.49 32.77 48.60
N ILE A 9 -20.76 31.71 48.92
CA ILE A 9 -19.41 31.46 48.40
C ILE A 9 -19.58 30.82 47.02
N LEU A 10 -19.37 31.61 45.97
CA LEU A 10 -19.32 31.13 44.59
C LEU A 10 -17.92 30.54 44.34
N ILE A 11 -17.75 29.24 44.56
CA ILE A 11 -16.53 28.50 44.18
C ILE A 11 -16.61 28.26 42.67
N MET A 12 -15.96 29.14 41.90
CA MET A 12 -15.80 28.99 40.46
C MET A 12 -14.70 27.95 40.20
N TRP A 13 -15.11 26.71 39.91
CA TRP A 13 -14.22 25.65 39.45
C TRP A 13 -13.69 26.01 38.05
N VAL A 14 -12.50 26.60 37.99
CA VAL A 14 -11.71 26.67 36.75
C VAL A 14 -11.14 25.28 36.53
N VAL A 15 -11.86 24.46 35.74
CA VAL A 15 -11.28 23.24 35.16
C VAL A 15 -10.28 23.70 34.10
N LEU A 16 -9.02 23.86 34.54
CA LEU A 16 -7.88 23.97 33.65
C LEU A 16 -7.72 22.59 32.97
N ARG A 17 -8.49 22.35 31.90
CA ARG A 17 -8.09 21.35 30.91
C ARG A 17 -6.81 21.89 30.30
N ALA A 18 -5.67 21.46 30.85
CA ALA A 18 -4.44 21.38 30.11
C ALA A 18 -4.75 20.50 28.88
N VAL A 19 -5.19 21.14 27.80
CA VAL A 19 -4.98 20.62 26.47
C VAL A 19 -3.47 20.61 26.35
N VAL A 20 -2.86 19.50 26.74
CA VAL A 20 -1.57 19.11 26.20
C VAL A 20 -1.86 18.96 24.72
N THR A 21 -1.74 20.06 23.98
CA THR A 21 -1.48 20.01 22.56
C THR A 21 -0.16 19.27 22.47
N SER A 22 -0.26 17.95 22.37
CA SER A 22 0.70 17.17 21.63
C SER A 22 0.69 17.79 20.22
N SER A 23 1.46 18.86 20.04
CA SER A 23 2.05 19.22 18.76
C SER A 23 3.08 18.13 18.43
N GLY A 24 2.62 16.87 18.39
CA GLY A 24 3.33 15.79 17.75
C GLY A 24 3.40 16.19 16.29
N ALA A 25 4.60 16.24 15.75
CA ALA A 25 4.88 16.75 14.42
C ALA A 25 3.89 16.19 13.39
N ASP A 26 2.89 16.99 12.97
CA ASP A 26 1.94 16.68 11.87
C ASP A 26 2.64 16.76 10.49
N HIS A 27 3.96 16.70 10.50
CA HIS A 27 4.80 16.80 9.33
C HIS A 27 5.28 15.40 8.98
N LEU A 28 4.55 14.78 8.07
CA LEU A 28 5.09 13.68 7.29
C LEU A 28 6.41 14.12 6.67
N SER A 29 7.40 13.22 6.70
CA SER A 29 8.70 13.41 6.07
C SER A 29 8.56 13.77 4.59
N GLY A 30 9.41 14.68 4.13
CA GLY A 30 9.58 14.96 2.69
C GLY A 30 10.26 13.81 1.93
N SER A 31 10.84 12.85 2.64
CA SER A 31 11.43 11.65 2.05
C SER A 31 10.39 10.81 1.30
N LYS A 32 10.84 10.17 0.23
CA LYS A 32 10.06 9.15 -0.50
C LYS A 32 10.27 7.75 0.06
N LEU A 33 11.13 7.60 1.07
CA LEU A 33 11.38 6.33 1.74
C LEU A 33 10.28 6.04 2.77
N GLY A 34 9.83 4.79 2.77
CA GLY A 34 8.92 4.21 3.75
C GLY A 34 9.53 2.97 4.39
N ILE A 35 8.71 2.23 5.12
CA ILE A 35 9.09 0.95 5.72
C ILE A 35 8.08 -0.14 5.34
N HIS A 36 8.58 -1.31 4.98
CA HIS A 36 7.81 -2.55 4.91
C HIS A 36 8.04 -3.33 6.20
N LEU A 37 7.00 -3.48 7.01
CA LEU A 37 7.03 -4.19 8.28
C LEU A 37 6.59 -5.64 8.07
N ILE A 38 7.47 -6.57 8.41
CA ILE A 38 7.24 -8.02 8.36
C ILE A 38 7.58 -8.60 9.73
N GLY A 39 6.60 -9.22 10.38
CA GLY A 39 6.79 -9.90 11.67
C GLY A 39 6.74 -8.97 12.88
N ARG A 40 7.89 -8.42 13.33
CA ARG A 40 7.98 -7.76 14.65
C ARG A 40 8.05 -6.23 14.61
N TYR A 41 7.35 -5.57 15.53
CA TYR A 41 7.43 -4.10 15.70
C TYR A 41 8.55 -3.66 16.66
N THR A 42 9.78 -3.85 16.19
CA THR A 42 11.02 -3.66 16.97
C THR A 42 11.29 -2.19 17.35
N PRO A 43 12.19 -1.93 18.33
CA PRO A 43 12.63 -0.56 18.65
C PRO A 43 13.21 0.21 17.46
N ALA A 44 13.87 -0.47 16.51
CA ALA A 44 14.37 0.15 15.29
C ALA A 44 13.22 0.55 14.34
N ALA A 45 12.24 -0.34 14.14
CA ALA A 45 11.03 -0.03 13.36
C ALA A 45 10.27 1.16 13.94
N ARG A 46 10.16 1.25 15.28
CA ARG A 46 9.55 2.39 15.98
C ARG A 46 10.24 3.72 15.69
N LYS A 47 11.57 3.72 15.53
CA LYS A 47 12.31 4.94 15.13
C LYS A 47 11.94 5.38 13.72
N VAL A 48 11.79 4.44 12.78
CA VAL A 48 11.38 4.77 11.41
C VAL A 48 9.94 5.28 11.39
N ILE A 49 9.01 4.62 12.10
CA ILE A 49 7.64 5.10 12.26
C ILE A 49 7.62 6.50 12.87
N ALA A 50 8.40 6.74 13.93
CA ALA A 50 8.51 8.04 14.58
C ALA A 50 9.07 9.13 13.66
N ALA A 51 9.84 8.78 12.62
CA ALA A 51 10.33 9.73 11.61
C ALA A 51 9.27 10.16 10.58
N GLY A 52 8.06 9.59 10.63
CA GLY A 52 6.91 10.02 9.84
C GLY A 52 7.01 9.76 8.34
N PRO A 53 7.37 8.55 7.87
CA PRO A 53 7.33 8.23 6.44
C PRO A 53 5.94 8.52 5.88
N ARG A 54 5.83 8.90 4.60
CA ARG A 54 4.53 9.21 3.97
C ARG A 54 3.65 7.97 3.81
N VAL A 55 4.28 6.81 3.65
CA VAL A 55 3.63 5.52 3.45
C VAL A 55 4.38 4.45 4.27
N ILE A 56 3.63 3.55 4.89
CA ILE A 56 4.15 2.30 5.46
C ILE A 56 3.40 1.12 4.83
N LYS A 57 4.08 -0.01 4.67
CA LYS A 57 3.47 -1.30 4.31
C LYS A 57 3.52 -2.22 5.52
N VAL A 58 2.42 -2.88 5.82
CA VAL A 58 2.34 -3.93 6.85
C VAL A 58 1.97 -5.25 6.22
N PHE A 59 2.65 -6.30 6.66
CA PHE A 59 2.42 -7.68 6.25
C PHE A 59 1.58 -8.39 7.30
N ASP A 60 0.39 -8.86 6.93
CA ASP A 60 -0.58 -9.50 7.81
C ASP A 60 -1.12 -8.60 8.94
N LEU A 61 -1.88 -9.22 9.84
CA LEU A 61 -2.69 -8.58 10.89
C LEU A 61 -2.45 -9.23 12.26
N ASP A 62 -1.20 -9.57 12.55
CA ASP A 62 -0.82 -9.94 13.92
C ASP A 62 -0.79 -8.72 14.86
N GLY A 63 -0.62 -8.99 16.16
CA GLY A 63 -0.67 -7.95 17.19
C GLY A 63 0.37 -6.85 17.01
N ASP A 64 1.59 -7.19 16.57
CA ASP A 64 2.68 -6.23 16.36
C ASP A 64 2.37 -5.33 15.16
N MET A 65 1.82 -5.89 14.09
CA MET A 65 1.46 -5.12 12.89
C MET A 65 0.31 -4.17 13.15
N ILE A 66 -0.70 -4.60 13.91
CA ILE A 66 -1.79 -3.72 14.36
C ILE A 66 -1.24 -2.62 15.28
N GLU A 67 -0.32 -2.94 16.20
CA GLU A 67 0.32 -1.94 17.05
C GLU A 67 1.09 -0.91 16.21
N ALA A 68 1.84 -1.34 15.20
CA ALA A 68 2.59 -0.45 14.32
C ALA A 68 1.66 0.50 13.55
N MET A 69 0.54 0.00 13.02
CA MET A 69 -0.47 0.84 12.36
C MET A 69 -1.06 1.88 13.32
N ARG A 70 -1.38 1.48 14.56
CA ARG A 70 -1.92 2.39 15.59
C ARG A 70 -0.91 3.47 15.97
N ASP A 71 0.34 3.09 16.25
CA ASP A 71 1.40 4.03 16.60
C ASP A 71 1.63 5.04 15.47
N TYR A 72 1.72 4.55 14.22
CA TYR A 72 1.86 5.41 13.05
C TYR A 72 0.68 6.37 12.88
N LYS A 73 -0.56 5.87 12.89
CA LYS A 73 -1.76 6.69 12.68
C LYS A 73 -2.04 7.67 13.82
N SER A 74 -1.64 7.35 15.05
CA SER A 74 -1.76 8.26 16.20
C SER A 74 -0.89 9.51 16.05
N ARG A 75 0.27 9.37 15.39
CA ARG A 75 1.22 10.47 15.15
C ARG A 75 0.98 11.16 13.81
N TYR A 76 0.61 10.38 12.80
CA TYR A 76 0.49 10.82 11.41
C TYR A 76 -0.87 10.42 10.81
N PRO A 77 -1.98 11.06 11.21
CA PRO A 77 -3.31 10.69 10.72
C PRO A 77 -3.46 10.73 9.19
N ARG A 78 -2.70 11.62 8.53
CA ARG A 78 -2.68 11.77 7.06
C ARG A 78 -1.73 10.80 6.34
N GLY A 79 -0.84 10.13 7.09
CA GLY A 79 0.06 9.10 6.59
C GLY A 79 -0.69 7.91 6.00
N LYS A 80 -0.07 7.18 5.07
CA LYS A 80 -0.73 6.08 4.36
C LYS A 80 -0.26 4.71 4.81
N VAL A 81 -1.22 3.81 5.00
CA VAL A 81 -0.95 2.40 5.32
C VAL A 81 -1.41 1.52 4.18
N VAL A 82 -0.48 0.72 3.66
CA VAL A 82 -0.76 -0.37 2.72
C VAL A 82 -0.75 -1.68 3.52
N LEU A 83 -1.85 -2.41 3.50
CA LEU A 83 -1.93 -3.77 4.05
C LEU A 83 -1.77 -4.79 2.94
N ARG A 84 -0.91 -5.78 3.17
CA ARG A 84 -0.84 -7.01 2.37
C ARG A 84 -1.07 -8.21 3.28
N ILE A 85 -1.94 -9.14 2.89
CA ILE A 85 -2.25 -10.36 3.66
C ILE A 85 -1.68 -11.57 2.93
N TYR A 86 -0.94 -12.42 3.65
CA TYR A 86 -0.39 -13.66 3.12
C TYR A 86 -1.45 -14.74 2.98
N ASN A 87 -1.43 -15.42 1.85
CA ASN A 87 -2.12 -16.68 1.64
C ASN A 87 -1.44 -17.45 0.50
N GLN A 88 -1.76 -18.74 0.39
CA GLN A 88 -1.15 -19.65 -0.58
C GLN A 88 -2.07 -19.99 -1.75
N LEU A 89 -3.07 -19.14 -2.05
CA LEU A 89 -3.95 -19.37 -3.19
C LEU A 89 -3.15 -19.23 -4.49
N ARG A 90 -3.43 -20.10 -5.46
CA ARG A 90 -2.79 -20.18 -6.77
C ARG A 90 -3.85 -20.48 -7.83
N TYR A 91 -3.75 -19.80 -8.96
CA TYR A 91 -4.66 -19.95 -10.10
C TYR A 91 -3.83 -20.15 -11.37
N ASP A 92 -4.24 -21.10 -12.20
CA ASP A 92 -3.60 -21.35 -13.49
C ASP A 92 -4.19 -20.47 -14.58
N ARG A 93 -3.50 -20.37 -15.73
CA ARG A 93 -3.93 -19.55 -16.88
C ARG A 93 -5.31 -19.87 -17.42
N ASP A 94 -5.71 -21.13 -17.33
CA ASP A 94 -7.01 -21.58 -17.84
C ASP A 94 -8.14 -21.33 -16.83
N SER A 95 -7.82 -20.82 -15.62
CA SER A 95 -8.82 -20.35 -14.65
C SER A 95 -9.50 -19.09 -15.15
N ASP A 96 -10.78 -18.91 -14.82
CA ASP A 96 -11.46 -17.64 -15.08
C ASP A 96 -10.93 -16.55 -14.14
N PRO A 97 -10.36 -15.43 -14.66
CA PRO A 97 -9.73 -14.40 -13.84
C PRO A 97 -10.71 -13.68 -12.90
N VAL A 98 -11.98 -13.56 -13.28
CA VAL A 98 -13.02 -12.93 -12.47
C VAL A 98 -13.40 -13.83 -11.29
N LYS A 99 -13.57 -15.14 -11.53
CA LYS A 99 -13.82 -16.13 -10.48
C LYS A 99 -12.63 -16.31 -9.56
N SER A 100 -11.41 -16.29 -10.09
CA SER A 100 -10.19 -16.27 -9.28
C SER A 100 -10.13 -15.05 -8.36
N ALA A 101 -10.53 -13.86 -8.83
CA ALA A 101 -10.59 -12.66 -7.98
C ALA A 101 -11.65 -12.76 -6.87
N GLU A 102 -12.81 -13.35 -7.17
CA GLU A 102 -13.85 -13.63 -6.16
C GLU A 102 -13.36 -14.61 -5.10
N ASP A 103 -12.76 -15.72 -5.52
CA ASP A 103 -12.19 -16.73 -4.64
C ASP A 103 -11.05 -16.16 -3.78
N TYR A 104 -10.16 -15.36 -4.38
CA TYR A 104 -9.06 -14.72 -3.67
C TYR A 104 -9.55 -13.80 -2.57
N TRP A 105 -10.60 -13.00 -2.83
CA TRP A 105 -11.23 -12.21 -1.79
C TRP A 105 -11.82 -13.11 -0.70
N LEU A 106 -12.68 -14.06 -1.07
CA LEU A 106 -13.47 -14.86 -0.12
C LEU A 106 -12.60 -15.73 0.79
N ARG A 107 -11.54 -16.33 0.25
CA ARG A 107 -10.67 -17.26 0.98
C ARG A 107 -9.37 -16.63 1.46
N GLY A 108 -8.82 -15.68 0.72
CA GLY A 108 -7.52 -15.08 1.00
C GLY A 108 -7.60 -13.85 1.90
N LEU A 109 -8.50 -12.90 1.59
CA LEU A 109 -8.52 -11.59 2.26
C LEU A 109 -9.62 -11.51 3.33
N LYS A 110 -10.86 -11.85 2.98
CA LYS A 110 -12.05 -11.64 3.80
C LYS A 110 -11.93 -12.25 5.20
N PRO A 111 -11.44 -13.50 5.41
CA PRO A 111 -11.39 -14.10 6.74
C PRO A 111 -10.53 -13.34 7.75
N HIS A 112 -9.52 -12.61 7.26
CA HIS A 112 -8.63 -11.79 8.07
C HIS A 112 -9.23 -10.39 8.30
N ILE A 113 -9.76 -9.81 7.22
CA ILE A 113 -10.41 -8.48 7.22
C ILE A 113 -11.65 -8.44 8.12
N ASP A 114 -12.43 -9.52 8.20
CA ASP A 114 -13.62 -9.63 9.04
C ASP A 114 -13.31 -9.68 10.54
N ARG A 115 -12.06 -9.98 10.92
CA ARG A 115 -11.64 -10.02 12.34
C ARG A 115 -11.28 -8.64 12.90
N LEU A 116 -11.10 -7.65 12.02
CA LEU A 116 -10.76 -6.30 12.42
C LEU A 116 -12.00 -5.57 12.94
N SER A 117 -11.81 -4.84 14.03
CA SER A 117 -12.77 -3.83 14.48
C SER A 117 -12.91 -2.70 13.45
N GLU A 118 -13.99 -1.93 13.53
CA GLU A 118 -14.19 -0.76 12.65
C GLU A 118 -13.03 0.24 12.74
N GLU A 119 -12.50 0.46 13.95
CA GLU A 119 -11.38 1.36 14.18
C GLU A 119 -10.07 0.83 13.58
N GLU A 120 -9.82 -0.48 13.65
CA GLU A 120 -8.63 -1.07 13.00
C GLU A 120 -8.73 -1.02 11.48
N ARG A 121 -9.93 -1.19 10.92
CA ARG A 121 -10.14 -1.05 9.47
C ARG A 121 -9.81 0.37 8.99
N LYS A 122 -10.14 1.40 9.78
CA LYS A 122 -9.81 2.81 9.48
C LYS A 122 -8.31 3.10 9.49
N LEU A 123 -7.49 2.23 10.06
CA LEU A 123 -6.03 2.38 10.01
C LEU A 123 -5.47 2.09 8.61
N ILE A 124 -6.19 1.34 7.77
CA ILE A 124 -5.73 0.86 6.46
C ILE A 124 -6.25 1.78 5.37
N ASP A 125 -5.36 2.45 4.63
CA ASP A 125 -5.76 3.27 3.49
C ASP A 125 -5.89 2.44 2.21
N TYR A 126 -4.98 1.49 2.02
CA TYR A 126 -4.87 0.68 0.81
C TYR A 126 -4.77 -0.80 1.16
N LEU A 127 -5.50 -1.63 0.41
CA LEU A 127 -5.40 -3.08 0.47
C LEU A 127 -4.74 -3.60 -0.82
N GLU A 128 -3.61 -4.27 -0.65
CA GLU A 128 -2.90 -4.99 -1.71
C GLU A 128 -3.38 -6.45 -1.77
N GLY A 129 -3.18 -7.07 -2.93
CA GLY A 129 -3.57 -8.45 -3.25
C GLY A 129 -2.36 -9.37 -3.26
N PRO A 130 -2.32 -10.38 -4.16
CA PRO A 130 -1.19 -11.32 -4.23
C PRO A 130 0.15 -10.62 -4.48
N ASN A 131 1.19 -11.10 -3.79
CA ASN A 131 2.54 -10.57 -3.90
C ASN A 131 3.24 -11.09 -5.16
N GLU A 132 3.91 -10.24 -5.93
CA GLU A 132 4.83 -10.69 -7.00
C GLU A 132 4.28 -11.74 -7.97
N CYS A 133 3.02 -11.61 -8.35
CA CYS A 133 2.34 -12.57 -9.22
C CYS A 133 2.27 -14.00 -8.67
N GLU A 134 2.41 -14.17 -7.35
CA GLU A 134 2.46 -15.49 -6.75
C GLU A 134 1.18 -16.31 -6.98
N ALA A 135 0.02 -15.66 -7.06
CA ALA A 135 -1.27 -16.33 -7.16
C ALA A 135 -1.77 -16.54 -8.59
N TYR A 136 -1.10 -16.00 -9.61
CA TYR A 136 -1.66 -15.95 -10.96
C TYR A 136 -0.59 -15.85 -12.06
N PRO A 137 -0.89 -16.24 -13.30
CA PRO A 137 -0.01 -15.97 -14.43
C PRO A 137 -0.01 -14.48 -14.77
N ALA A 138 1.16 -13.88 -14.92
CA ALA A 138 1.30 -12.50 -15.32
C ALA A 138 2.59 -12.28 -16.11
N TRP A 139 2.56 -11.29 -17.01
CA TRP A 139 3.72 -10.73 -17.72
C TRP A 139 4.53 -11.64 -18.66
N ASP A 140 4.34 -12.96 -18.65
CA ASP A 140 4.97 -13.87 -19.62
C ASP A 140 4.63 -13.50 -21.07
N SER A 141 3.36 -13.19 -21.32
CA SER A 141 2.85 -12.81 -22.64
C SER A 141 1.82 -11.68 -22.52
N THR A 142 1.37 -11.16 -23.66
CA THR A 142 0.24 -10.20 -23.68
C THR A 142 -1.04 -10.86 -23.16
N GLU A 143 -1.22 -12.16 -23.37
CA GLU A 143 -2.39 -12.91 -22.88
C GLU A 143 -2.40 -13.03 -21.36
N THR A 144 -1.27 -13.38 -20.74
CA THR A 144 -1.19 -13.43 -19.27
C THR A 144 -1.31 -12.03 -18.66
N ALA A 145 -0.82 -10.98 -19.33
CA ALA A 145 -1.08 -9.60 -18.93
C ALA A 145 -2.58 -9.22 -18.99
N ARG A 146 -3.34 -9.70 -19.98
CA ARG A 146 -4.81 -9.50 -20.04
C ARG A 146 -5.53 -10.26 -18.94
N TRP A 147 -5.13 -11.51 -18.69
CA TRP A 147 -5.67 -12.31 -17.57
C TRP A 147 -5.47 -11.54 -16.26
N PHE A 148 -4.25 -11.05 -16.06
CA PHE A 148 -3.85 -10.29 -14.89
C PHE A 148 -4.66 -8.99 -14.72
N ALA A 149 -4.93 -8.30 -15.84
CA ALA A 149 -5.77 -7.11 -15.87
C ALA A 149 -7.21 -7.40 -15.42
N ALA A 150 -7.81 -8.48 -15.94
CA ALA A 150 -9.17 -8.88 -15.61
C ALA A 150 -9.31 -9.26 -14.13
N PHE A 151 -8.35 -10.02 -13.60
CA PHE A 151 -8.28 -10.36 -12.18
C PHE A 151 -8.23 -9.10 -11.31
N TRP A 152 -7.29 -8.19 -11.58
CA TRP A 152 -7.14 -6.98 -10.76
C TRP A 152 -8.30 -6.01 -10.89
N ALA A 153 -8.86 -5.83 -12.08
CA ALA A 153 -10.03 -4.96 -12.24
C ALA A 153 -11.21 -5.47 -11.38
N HIS A 154 -11.43 -6.78 -11.34
CA HIS A 154 -12.50 -7.34 -10.51
C HIS A 154 -12.17 -7.30 -9.02
N LEU A 155 -10.96 -7.71 -8.63
CA LEU A 155 -10.52 -7.66 -7.24
C LEU A 155 -10.56 -6.22 -6.69
N ALA A 156 -10.15 -5.23 -7.48
CA ALA A 156 -10.19 -3.82 -7.10
C ALA A 156 -11.62 -3.35 -6.77
N ARG A 157 -12.62 -3.77 -7.56
CA ARG A 157 -14.04 -3.50 -7.28
C ARG A 157 -14.48 -4.13 -5.97
N ILE A 158 -14.09 -5.38 -5.71
CA ILE A 158 -14.45 -6.08 -4.48
C ILE A 158 -13.82 -5.38 -3.28
N ILE A 159 -12.52 -5.07 -3.35
CA ILE A 159 -11.80 -4.32 -2.30
C ILE A 159 -12.51 -2.99 -2.01
N SER A 160 -12.85 -2.23 -3.05
CA SER A 160 -13.54 -0.93 -2.89
C SER A 160 -14.93 -1.05 -2.29
N ARG A 161 -15.74 -2.03 -2.71
CA ARG A 161 -17.06 -2.30 -2.12
C ARG A 161 -16.99 -2.66 -0.64
N ASN A 162 -15.84 -3.15 -0.17
CA ASN A 162 -15.60 -3.48 1.22
C ASN A 162 -14.89 -2.36 2.00
N GLY A 163 -14.83 -1.14 1.45
CA GLY A 163 -14.42 0.06 2.17
C GLY A 163 -12.92 0.38 2.16
N PHE A 164 -12.13 -0.31 1.34
CA PHE A 164 -10.69 -0.05 1.19
C PHE A 164 -10.37 0.50 -0.19
N LYS A 165 -9.27 1.25 -0.33
CA LYS A 165 -8.77 1.59 -1.67
C LYS A 165 -7.91 0.44 -2.20
N PRO A 166 -8.05 0.05 -3.48
CA PRO A 166 -7.21 -1.00 -4.04
C PRO A 166 -5.79 -0.49 -4.28
N CYS A 167 -4.79 -1.32 -3.94
CA CYS A 167 -3.40 -1.18 -4.37
C CYS A 167 -3.05 -2.33 -5.30
N ALA A 168 -3.13 -2.10 -6.61
CA ALA A 168 -3.04 -3.16 -7.60
C ALA A 168 -1.63 -3.44 -8.08
N GLY A 169 -1.36 -4.68 -8.46
CA GLY A 169 -0.13 -5.08 -9.10
C GLY A 169 0.75 -5.92 -8.17
N SER A 170 1.36 -5.30 -7.16
CA SER A 170 2.52 -5.87 -6.45
C SER A 170 3.51 -6.46 -7.46
N ILE A 171 3.82 -5.66 -8.48
CA ILE A 171 4.54 -6.15 -9.66
C ILE A 171 6.01 -6.41 -9.26
N PRO A 172 6.54 -7.62 -9.48
CA PRO A 172 7.92 -7.94 -9.11
C PRO A 172 8.92 -7.15 -9.95
N VAL A 173 10.08 -6.90 -9.36
CA VAL A 173 11.22 -6.28 -10.06
C VAL A 173 11.48 -7.01 -11.38
N GLY A 174 11.81 -6.25 -12.43
CA GLY A 174 12.10 -6.81 -13.76
C GLY A 174 10.87 -7.06 -14.64
N ASN A 175 9.65 -6.84 -14.14
CA ASN A 175 8.43 -7.01 -14.93
C ASN A 175 7.89 -5.69 -15.50
N PRO A 176 7.24 -5.71 -16.68
CA PRO A 176 7.17 -6.83 -17.62
C PRO A 176 8.54 -7.13 -18.29
N PRO A 177 8.82 -8.40 -18.68
CA PRO A 177 10.03 -8.78 -19.39
C PRO A 177 9.91 -8.56 -20.91
N GLY A 178 11.05 -8.57 -21.59
CA GLY A 178 11.16 -8.45 -23.06
C GLY A 178 11.72 -7.12 -23.53
N THR A 179 11.65 -6.92 -24.85
CA THR A 179 11.99 -5.66 -25.52
C THR A 179 11.01 -4.54 -25.14
N ILE A 180 11.36 -3.28 -25.41
CA ILE A 180 10.47 -2.13 -25.16
C ILE A 180 9.10 -2.32 -25.82
N ARG A 181 9.07 -2.80 -27.06
CA ARG A 181 7.80 -3.05 -27.78
C ARG A 181 6.94 -4.12 -27.11
N GLU A 182 7.55 -5.21 -26.65
CA GLU A 182 6.83 -6.29 -25.96
C GLU A 182 6.33 -5.84 -24.58
N MET A 183 7.14 -5.08 -23.85
CA MET A 183 6.74 -4.49 -22.58
C MET A 183 5.56 -3.55 -22.75
N GLU A 184 5.61 -2.65 -23.74
CA GLU A 184 4.51 -1.74 -24.05
C GLU A 184 3.22 -2.49 -24.41
N ALA A 185 3.30 -3.58 -25.19
CA ALA A 185 2.13 -4.41 -25.50
C ALA A 185 1.51 -5.07 -24.26
N LYS A 186 2.33 -5.51 -23.30
CA LYS A 186 1.86 -6.05 -22.02
C LYS A 186 1.28 -4.97 -21.11
N ILE A 187 1.88 -3.78 -21.08
CA ILE A 187 1.36 -2.62 -20.34
C ILE A 187 -0.02 -2.23 -20.90
N GLU A 188 -0.16 -2.16 -22.23
CA GLU A 188 -1.44 -1.88 -22.90
C GLU A 188 -2.51 -2.91 -22.50
N ALA A 189 -2.16 -4.19 -22.50
CA ALA A 189 -3.04 -5.26 -22.05
C ALA A 189 -3.46 -5.14 -20.57
N PHE A 190 -2.65 -4.49 -19.74
CA PHE A 190 -2.92 -4.29 -18.31
C PHE A 190 -3.75 -3.03 -18.00
N LEU A 191 -3.94 -2.13 -18.96
CA LEU A 191 -4.65 -0.86 -18.74
C LEU A 191 -6.04 -0.98 -18.11
N PRO A 192 -6.89 -1.98 -18.45
CA PRO A 192 -8.20 -2.10 -17.81
C PRO A 192 -8.14 -2.17 -16.28
N ALA A 193 -7.08 -2.76 -15.71
CA ALA A 193 -6.88 -2.74 -14.26
C ALA A 193 -6.49 -1.35 -13.74
N LEU A 194 -5.59 -0.65 -14.43
CA LEU A 194 -5.16 0.69 -14.03
C LEU A 194 -6.30 1.72 -14.11
N GLU A 195 -7.14 1.64 -15.15
CA GLU A 195 -8.37 2.42 -15.31
C GLU A 195 -9.32 2.20 -14.13
N GLU A 196 -9.59 0.94 -13.80
CA GLU A 196 -10.51 0.59 -12.72
C GLU A 196 -9.97 1.06 -11.37
N VAL A 197 -8.68 0.85 -11.11
CA VAL A 197 -7.99 1.31 -9.90
C VAL A 197 -8.04 2.83 -9.78
N LYS A 198 -7.80 3.57 -10.86
CA LYS A 198 -7.90 5.03 -10.88
C LYS A 198 -9.32 5.48 -10.55
N ARG A 199 -10.33 4.88 -11.20
CA ARG A 199 -11.75 5.18 -10.98
C ARG A 199 -12.17 4.99 -9.52
N LEU A 200 -11.56 4.02 -8.84
CA LEU A 200 -11.81 3.70 -7.42
C LEU A 200 -10.95 4.52 -6.45
N GLY A 201 -10.16 5.49 -6.94
CA GLY A 201 -9.26 6.30 -6.12
C GLY A 201 -8.11 5.50 -5.48
N GLY A 202 -7.76 4.38 -6.10
CA GLY A 202 -6.70 3.47 -5.67
C GLY A 202 -5.29 3.90 -6.08
N ALA A 203 -4.37 2.96 -5.98
CA ALA A 203 -2.98 3.07 -6.41
C ALA A 203 -2.56 1.77 -7.11
N TRP A 204 -1.45 1.81 -7.83
CA TRP A 204 -0.76 0.60 -8.25
C TRP A 204 0.58 0.48 -7.53
N SER A 205 1.14 -0.72 -7.48
CA SER A 205 2.38 -1.00 -6.78
C SER A 205 3.39 -1.79 -7.60
N TYR A 206 4.66 -1.53 -7.28
CA TYR A 206 5.83 -2.10 -7.92
C TYR A 206 6.92 -2.37 -6.90
N HIS A 207 7.64 -3.47 -7.05
CA HIS A 207 8.78 -3.84 -6.22
C HIS A 207 10.06 -3.32 -6.86
N SER A 208 10.73 -2.42 -6.15
CA SER A 208 11.84 -1.60 -6.66
C SER A 208 13.19 -2.01 -6.08
N TYR A 209 13.55 -3.29 -6.24
CA TYR A 209 14.85 -3.79 -5.81
C TYR A 209 15.95 -3.37 -6.78
N SER A 210 17.08 -2.89 -6.23
CA SER A 210 18.36 -2.93 -6.92
C SER A 210 18.93 -4.33 -6.73
N LEU A 211 19.37 -4.98 -7.81
CA LEU A 211 19.93 -6.33 -7.68
C LEU A 211 21.32 -6.27 -7.03
N ASP A 212 22.20 -5.49 -7.64
CA ASP A 212 23.50 -5.09 -7.08
C ASP A 212 23.45 -3.59 -6.78
N TYR A 213 24.12 -3.15 -5.72
CA TYR A 213 24.20 -1.72 -5.43
C TYR A 213 24.88 -0.96 -6.58
N THR A 214 24.18 0.00 -7.16
CA THR A 214 24.71 0.87 -8.21
C THR A 214 23.91 2.17 -8.29
N THR A 215 24.55 3.22 -8.80
CA THR A 215 23.90 4.49 -9.14
C THR A 215 23.72 4.68 -10.64
N ASP A 216 24.11 3.70 -11.47
CA ASP A 216 23.95 3.76 -12.92
C ASP A 216 22.47 3.63 -13.31
N LEU A 217 21.88 4.76 -13.72
CA LEU A 217 20.51 4.83 -14.17
C LEU A 217 20.20 3.93 -15.37
N LYS A 218 21.21 3.59 -16.20
CA LYS A 218 21.02 2.66 -17.32
C LYS A 218 20.78 1.24 -16.84
N VAL A 219 21.43 0.83 -15.75
CA VAL A 219 21.20 -0.46 -15.09
C VAL A 219 19.87 -0.43 -14.34
N GLU A 220 19.68 0.59 -13.50
CA GLU A 220 18.51 0.68 -12.62
C GLU A 220 17.19 0.83 -13.38
N ARG A 221 17.21 1.36 -14.61
CA ARG A 221 16.03 1.39 -15.51
C ARG A 221 15.44 0.00 -15.77
N TRP A 222 16.21 -1.07 -15.63
CA TRP A 222 15.76 -2.44 -15.83
C TRP A 222 15.41 -3.17 -14.53
N THR A 223 15.67 -2.56 -13.37
CA THR A 223 15.46 -3.11 -12.02
C THR A 223 14.60 -2.13 -11.19
N SER A 224 15.18 -1.39 -10.24
CA SER A 224 14.46 -0.56 -9.26
C SER A 224 13.65 0.58 -9.90
N LEU A 225 14.08 1.06 -11.07
CA LEU A 225 13.43 2.16 -11.79
C LEU A 225 12.56 1.68 -12.97
N ARG A 226 12.32 0.37 -13.10
CA ARG A 226 11.57 -0.19 -14.25
C ARG A 226 10.13 0.30 -14.35
N TYR A 227 9.52 0.70 -13.24
CA TYR A 227 8.23 1.41 -13.21
C TYR A 227 8.22 2.68 -14.09
N ARG A 228 9.38 3.29 -14.38
CA ARG A 228 9.47 4.46 -15.28
C ARG A 228 9.07 4.11 -16.70
N ILE A 229 9.24 2.86 -17.15
CA ILE A 229 8.79 2.41 -18.47
C ILE A 229 7.26 2.47 -18.57
N PHE A 230 6.54 2.11 -17.50
CA PHE A 230 5.09 2.30 -17.43
C PHE A 230 4.74 3.77 -17.59
N TYR A 231 5.32 4.66 -16.78
CA TYR A 231 4.98 6.09 -16.87
C TYR A 231 5.40 6.75 -18.20
N ASP A 232 6.53 6.34 -18.78
CA ASP A 232 6.95 6.82 -20.10
C ASP A 232 5.94 6.38 -21.18
N TYR A 233 5.35 5.20 -21.06
CA TYR A 233 4.27 4.73 -21.92
C TYR A 233 2.96 5.50 -21.67
N LEU A 234 2.50 5.54 -20.41
CA LEU A 234 1.25 6.19 -20.02
C LEU A 234 1.26 7.68 -20.41
N ARG A 235 2.33 8.43 -20.13
CA ARG A 235 2.40 9.85 -20.54
C ARG A 235 2.25 10.06 -22.05
N ARG A 236 2.74 9.13 -22.87
CA ARG A 236 2.68 9.24 -24.32
C ARG A 236 1.35 8.77 -24.91
N ARG A 237 0.75 7.73 -24.34
CA ARG A 237 -0.41 7.03 -24.95
C ARG A 237 -1.70 7.15 -24.15
N HIS A 238 -1.61 7.25 -22.83
CA HIS A 238 -2.74 7.27 -21.88
C HIS A 238 -2.48 8.31 -20.78
N PRO A 239 -2.36 9.61 -21.13
CA PRO A 239 -1.91 10.65 -20.20
C PRO A 239 -2.85 10.83 -19.00
N HIS A 240 -4.12 10.45 -19.14
CA HIS A 240 -5.11 10.42 -18.06
C HIS A 240 -4.85 9.32 -17.02
N LEU A 241 -3.88 8.41 -17.22
CA LEU A 241 -3.42 7.45 -16.21
C LEU A 241 -2.04 7.80 -15.65
N ALA A 242 -1.36 8.81 -16.21
CA ALA A 242 0.02 9.14 -15.83
C ALA A 242 0.17 9.79 -14.45
N ASP A 243 -0.93 10.20 -13.84
CA ASP A 243 -1.06 10.73 -12.47
C ASP A 243 -1.60 9.67 -11.49
N LEU A 244 -1.90 8.45 -11.94
CA LEU A 244 -2.30 7.35 -11.04
C LEU A 244 -1.18 7.11 -10.02
N PRO A 245 -1.47 7.12 -8.71
CA PRO A 245 -0.44 6.95 -7.69
C PRO A 245 0.27 5.59 -7.82
N LEU A 246 1.61 5.63 -7.84
CA LEU A 246 2.46 4.46 -7.65
C LEU A 246 2.97 4.43 -6.20
N ILE A 247 2.84 3.28 -5.55
CA ILE A 247 3.51 2.98 -4.29
C ILE A 247 4.59 1.93 -4.55
N LEU A 248 5.84 2.26 -4.23
CA LEU A 248 6.92 1.28 -4.22
C LEU A 248 6.79 0.46 -2.93
N THR A 249 6.05 -0.64 -3.00
CA THR A 249 5.62 -1.40 -1.82
C THR A 249 6.72 -2.27 -1.25
N GLU A 250 7.73 -2.59 -2.05
CA GLU A 250 8.97 -3.24 -1.62
C GLU A 250 10.17 -2.67 -2.37
N GLY A 251 11.35 -2.74 -1.76
CA GLY A 251 12.57 -2.22 -2.32
C GLY A 251 13.73 -2.38 -1.33
N GLY A 252 14.94 -2.30 -1.86
CA GLY A 252 16.16 -2.61 -1.13
C GLY A 252 17.23 -3.08 -2.09
N ILE A 253 18.28 -3.68 -1.56
CA ILE A 253 19.38 -4.27 -2.33
C ILE A 253 19.32 -5.78 -2.13
N ASP A 254 19.11 -6.53 -3.21
CA ASP A 254 18.78 -7.97 -3.15
C ASP A 254 20.01 -8.86 -2.95
N ARG A 255 21.11 -8.61 -3.68
CA ARG A 255 22.30 -9.49 -3.65
C ARG A 255 23.43 -8.97 -2.78
N ARG A 256 23.94 -7.77 -3.07
CA ARG A 256 25.08 -7.18 -2.38
C ARG A 256 24.83 -5.71 -2.11
N GLY A 257 24.58 -5.38 -0.84
CA GLY A 257 24.61 -4.01 -0.34
C GLY A 257 25.99 -3.40 -0.50
N ASP A 258 26.08 -2.07 -0.38
CA ASP A 258 27.36 -1.36 -0.35
C ASP A 258 28.26 -1.97 0.74
N PRO A 259 29.44 -2.53 0.40
CA PRO A 259 30.37 -3.08 1.39
C PRO A 259 31.16 -2.00 2.14
N ASP A 260 31.05 -0.73 1.72
CA ASP A 260 31.77 0.41 2.29
C ASP A 260 31.03 1.05 3.49
#